data_AF-A0A0B6YMV2-F1
#
_entry.id   AF-A0A0B6YMV2-F1
#
_cell.length_a   1.000
_cell.length_b   1.000
_cell.length_c   1.000
_cell.angle_alpha   90.00
_cell.angle_beta   90.00
_cell.angle_gamma   90.00
#
_symmetry.space_group_name_H-M   'P 1'
#
loop_
_entity.id
_entity.type
_entity.pdbx_description
1 polymer ?
#
loop_
_entity_poly.entity_id
_entity_poly.type
_entity_poly.pdbx_seq_one_letter_code
_entity_poly.pdbx_strand_id
1 'polypeptide(L)'
;RNVMRGFPVSSLAKEKRINVHHYLSQVEQAFQEGLQLRSTLFQLLKIAFDEEVSSDSIETFRKHIHKVNHSTSVFTAFAYTGQSTYTPPQMTHKSKENLSLRQFAK
;
A
#
# COMPACT_ATOMS: atom_id res chain seq x y z
N ARG A 1 11.00 17.28 22.83
CA ARG A 1 10.60 15.85 22.75
C ARG A 1 10.03 15.64 21.35
N ASN A 2 10.70 14.91 20.45
CA ASN A 2 10.19 14.68 19.10
C ASN A 2 9.16 13.54 19.12
N VAL A 3 7.95 13.80 18.62
CA VAL A 3 6.91 12.78 18.44
C VAL A 3 6.88 12.41 16.96
N MET A 4 7.28 11.18 16.64
CA MET A 4 7.17 10.64 15.28
C MET A 4 5.82 9.94 15.13
N ARG A 5 5.04 10.33 14.11
CA ARG A 5 3.80 9.64 13.72
C ARG A 5 4.08 8.87 12.43
N GLY A 6 3.89 7.55 12.46
CA GLY A 6 4.11 6.67 11.31
C GLY A 6 2.85 5.89 10.96
N PHE A 7 2.68 5.59 9.67
CA PHE A 7 1.62 4.72 9.17
C PHE A 7 2.23 3.35 8.80
N PRO A 8 1.94 2.27 9.57
CA PRO A 8 2.28 0.91 9.19
C PRO A 8 1.73 0.55 7.82
N VAL A 9 2.64 0.39 6.88
CA VAL A 9 2.33 0.14 5.48
C VAL A 9 1.72 -1.26 5.29
N SER A 10 2.13 -2.24 6.10
CA SER A 10 1.55 -3.60 6.11
C SER A 10 0.11 -3.65 6.63
N SER A 11 -0.37 -2.60 7.29
CA SER A 11 -1.75 -2.54 7.80
C SER A 11 -2.76 -2.10 6.74
N LEU A 12 -2.30 -1.78 5.53
CA LEU A 12 -3.15 -1.24 4.48
C LEU A 12 -4.21 -2.25 4.03
N ALA A 13 -5.46 -2.03 4.37
CA ALA A 13 -6.56 -2.90 3.94
C ALA A 13 -7.03 -2.59 2.51
N LYS A 14 -7.02 -1.32 2.11
CA LYS A 14 -7.59 -0.89 0.83
C LYS A 14 -7.01 0.43 0.34
N GLU A 15 -6.79 0.48 -0.97
CA GLU A 15 -6.59 1.70 -1.74
C GLU A 15 -7.85 1.99 -2.57
N LYS A 16 -8.25 3.26 -2.64
CA LYS A 16 -9.37 3.72 -3.46
C LYS A 16 -9.06 5.12 -3.98
N ARG A 17 -9.10 5.33 -5.29
CA ARG A 17 -9.14 6.68 -5.87
C ARG A 17 -10.42 7.41 -5.47
N ILE A 18 -10.30 8.67 -5.12
CA ILE A 18 -11.40 9.52 -4.70
C ILE A 18 -11.33 10.87 -5.42
N ASN A 19 -12.49 11.46 -5.67
CA ASN A 19 -12.58 12.86 -6.03
C ASN A 19 -12.50 13.70 -4.73
N VAL A 20 -11.51 14.57 -4.65
CA VAL A 20 -11.15 15.29 -3.41
C VAL A 20 -12.20 16.36 -3.05
N HIS A 21 -12.87 16.93 -4.05
CA HIS A 21 -13.87 17.99 -3.91
C HIS A 21 -15.00 17.65 -2.94
N HIS A 22 -15.39 16.36 -2.86
CA HIS A 22 -16.48 15.90 -2.02
C HIS A 22 -16.07 15.63 -0.55
N TYR A 23 -14.77 15.61 -0.23
CA TYR A 23 -14.27 15.19 1.08
C TYR A 23 -13.39 16.22 1.78
N LEU A 24 -12.86 17.20 1.04
CA LEU A 24 -11.99 18.27 1.52
C LEU A 24 -12.56 19.64 1.14
N SER A 25 -13.88 19.84 1.26
CA SER A 25 -14.53 21.12 0.93
C SER A 25 -13.99 22.34 1.69
N GLN A 26 -13.27 22.11 2.81
CA GLN A 26 -12.59 23.15 3.59
C GLN A 26 -11.09 23.29 3.28
N VAL A 27 -10.50 22.34 2.55
CA VAL A 27 -9.07 22.33 2.19
C VAL A 27 -9.00 22.43 0.67
N GLU A 28 -9.09 23.66 0.20
CA GLU A 28 -8.84 24.15 -1.17
C GLU A 28 -9.49 23.37 -2.33
N GLN A 29 -10.30 24.13 -3.07
CA GLN A 29 -11.02 23.73 -4.28
C GLN A 29 -10.11 23.29 -5.45
N ALA A 30 -8.79 23.33 -5.26
CA ALA A 30 -7.76 23.10 -6.28
C ALA A 30 -7.51 21.62 -6.61
N PHE A 31 -7.70 20.71 -5.67
CA PHE A 31 -7.34 19.31 -5.87
C PHE A 31 -8.49 18.52 -6.53
N GLN A 32 -8.25 17.98 -7.73
CA GLN A 32 -9.25 17.18 -8.46
C GLN A 32 -9.12 15.67 -8.20
N GLU A 33 -7.90 15.17 -7.97
CA GLU A 33 -7.62 13.75 -7.75
C GLU A 33 -6.99 13.50 -6.37
N GLY A 34 -7.38 12.38 -5.76
CA GLY A 34 -6.81 11.94 -4.50
C GLY A 34 -6.92 10.45 -4.27
N LEU A 35 -6.18 9.99 -3.26
CA LEU A 35 -6.11 8.61 -2.85
C LEU A 35 -6.64 8.46 -1.42
N GLN A 36 -7.47 7.45 -1.23
CA GLN A 36 -7.95 7.04 0.08
C GLN A 36 -7.31 5.70 0.48
N LEU A 37 -6.57 5.70 1.58
CA LEU A 37 -5.89 4.53 2.14
C LEU A 37 -6.55 4.12 3.47
N ARG A 38 -7.13 2.92 3.52
CA ARG A 38 -7.70 2.35 4.75
C ARG A 38 -6.67 1.44 5.41
N SER A 39 -6.47 1.60 6.72
CA SER A 39 -5.70 0.68 7.56
C SER A 39 -6.63 -0.18 8.42
N THR A 40 -6.19 -1.38 8.79
CA THR A 40 -6.82 -2.20 9.82
C THR A 40 -6.47 -1.77 11.26
N LEU A 41 -5.43 -0.93 11.43
CA LEU A 41 -4.87 -0.55 12.73
C LEU A 41 -5.15 0.92 13.13
N PHE A 42 -5.44 1.83 12.18
CA PHE A 42 -5.81 3.23 12.45
C PHE A 42 -6.84 3.75 11.44
N GLN A 43 -7.40 4.93 11.72
CA GLN A 43 -8.35 5.61 10.84
C GLN A 43 -7.70 6.04 9.51
N LEU A 44 -8.56 6.18 8.52
CA LEU A 44 -8.31 6.48 7.13
C LEU A 44 -7.28 7.60 6.86
N LEU A 45 -6.31 7.36 5.98
CA LEU A 45 -5.45 8.39 5.39
C LEU A 45 -6.03 8.83 4.04
N LYS A 46 -6.20 10.14 3.85
CA LYS A 46 -6.56 10.75 2.56
C LYS A 46 -5.38 11.57 2.06
N ILE A 47 -5.02 11.36 0.79
CA ILE A 47 -3.92 12.02 0.11
C ILE A 47 -4.53 12.78 -1.06
N ALA A 48 -4.24 14.07 -1.20
CA ALA A 48 -4.57 14.85 -2.39
C ALA A 48 -3.29 15.04 -3.21
N PHE A 49 -3.42 15.11 -4.53
CA PHE A 49 -2.31 15.37 -5.44
C PHE A 49 -2.49 16.72 -6.10
N ASP A 50 -1.45 17.55 -6.06
CA ASP A 50 -1.39 18.84 -6.73
C ASP A 50 -1.27 18.68 -8.26
N GLU A 51 -1.54 19.75 -9.01
CA GLU A 51 -1.49 19.79 -10.48
C GLU A 51 -0.09 19.47 -11.04
N GLU A 52 0.96 19.74 -10.28
CA GLU A 52 2.35 19.42 -10.63
C GLU A 52 2.65 17.90 -10.56
N VAL A 53 1.78 17.11 -9.92
CA VAL A 53 1.97 15.68 -9.77
C VAL A 53 1.41 14.93 -10.98
N SER A 54 2.31 14.45 -11.83
CA SER A 54 1.94 13.65 -13.00
C SER A 54 1.18 12.35 -12.65
N SER A 55 0.28 11.94 -13.56
CA SER A 55 -0.46 10.67 -13.46
C SER A 55 0.44 9.45 -13.34
N ASP A 56 1.59 9.46 -14.02
CA ASP A 56 2.57 8.36 -13.99
C ASP A 56 3.22 8.22 -12.60
N SER A 57 3.46 9.34 -11.93
CA SER A 57 3.98 9.36 -10.57
C SER A 57 2.94 8.85 -9.57
N ILE A 58 1.67 9.23 -9.75
CA ILE A 58 0.55 8.71 -8.96
C ILE A 58 0.41 7.20 -9.14
N GLU A 59 0.46 6.71 -10.38
CA GLU A 59 0.34 5.28 -10.66
C GLU A 59 1.54 4.49 -10.13
N THR A 60 2.75 5.04 -10.23
CA THR A 60 3.95 4.48 -9.61
C THR A 60 3.80 4.40 -8.10
N PHE A 61 3.31 5.45 -7.46
CA PHE A 61 3.02 5.46 -6.03
C PHE A 61 2.00 4.37 -5.65
N ARG A 62 0.89 4.25 -6.40
CA ARG A 62 -0.12 3.20 -6.17
C ARG A 62 0.45 1.79 -6.29
N LYS A 63 1.27 1.54 -7.31
CA LYS A 63 1.96 0.25 -7.49
C LYS A 63 2.88 -0.07 -6.31
N HIS A 64 3.63 0.93 -5.83
CA HIS A 64 4.47 0.75 -4.65
C HIS A 64 3.63 0.39 -3.44
N ILE A 65 2.56 1.15 -3.16
CA ILE A 65 1.62 0.91 -2.06
C ILE A 65 1.01 -0.50 -2.12
N HIS A 66 0.67 -1.00 -3.30
CA HIS A 66 0.13 -2.35 -3.45
C HIS A 66 1.20 -3.44 -3.17
N LYS A 67 2.44 -3.22 -3.60
CA LYS A 67 3.56 -4.15 -3.35
C LYS A 67 3.85 -4.34 -1.86
N VAL A 68 3.77 -3.26 -1.09
CA VAL A 68 4.10 -3.23 0.34
C VAL A 68 2.94 -3.63 1.26
N ASN A 69 1.72 -3.64 0.74
CA ASN A 69 0.52 -4.09 1.46
C ASN A 69 0.64 -5.56 1.91
N HIS A 70 1.13 -6.42 1.03
CA HIS A 70 1.26 -7.86 1.31
C HIS A 70 2.61 -8.23 1.94
N SER A 71 3.07 -7.40 2.87
CA SER A 71 4.28 -7.68 3.62
C SER A 71 4.13 -8.97 4.44
N THR A 72 5.04 -9.92 4.25
CA THR A 72 5.06 -11.21 4.97
C THR A 72 5.73 -11.13 6.34
N SER A 73 6.25 -9.96 6.73
CA SER A 73 7.08 -9.80 7.92
C SER A 73 6.75 -8.53 8.69
N VAL A 74 6.66 -8.67 10.02
CA VAL A 74 6.44 -7.56 10.95
C VAL A 74 7.60 -6.54 10.93
N PHE A 75 8.81 -6.95 10.55
CA PHE A 75 9.96 -6.05 10.40
C PHE A 75 9.83 -5.08 9.23
N THR A 76 8.97 -5.43 8.25
CA THR A 76 8.63 -4.58 7.11
C THR A 76 7.28 -3.87 7.29
N ALA A 77 6.72 -3.88 8.51
CA ALA A 77 5.45 -3.23 8.79
C ALA A 77 5.51 -1.71 8.58
N PHE A 78 6.65 -1.10 8.85
CA PHE A 78 6.93 0.31 8.50
C PHE A 78 7.94 0.36 7.36
N ALA A 79 7.85 1.40 6.52
CA ALA A 79 8.85 1.70 5.50
C ALA A 79 10.12 2.28 6.15
N TYR A 80 10.89 1.44 6.84
CA TYR A 80 12.15 1.83 7.46
C TYR A 80 13.30 1.60 6.48
N THR A 81 13.98 2.68 6.09
CA THR A 81 15.11 2.66 5.14
C THR A 81 16.48 2.59 5.82
N GLY A 82 16.53 2.63 7.16
CA GLY A 82 17.77 2.51 7.92
C GLY A 82 18.22 1.06 8.02
N GLN A 83 19.12 0.61 7.16
CA GLN A 83 19.94 -0.60 7.37
C GLN A 83 19.14 -1.85 7.83
N SER A 84 18.07 -2.22 7.12
CA SER A 84 17.45 -3.52 7.35
C SER A 84 18.24 -4.59 6.59
N THR A 85 19.04 -5.38 7.30
CA THR A 85 19.65 -6.63 6.81
C THR A 85 18.62 -7.74 6.64
N TYR A 86 17.34 -7.41 6.44
CA TYR A 86 16.30 -8.40 6.18
C TYR A 86 16.49 -8.94 4.77
N THR A 87 17.26 -10.02 4.67
CA THR A 87 17.26 -10.90 3.51
C THR A 87 15.91 -11.60 3.49
N PRO A 88 15.02 -11.33 2.52
CA PRO A 88 13.80 -12.10 2.39
C PRO A 88 14.20 -13.57 2.23
N PRO A 89 13.49 -14.53 2.86
CA PRO A 89 13.74 -15.93 2.57
C PRO A 89 13.63 -16.11 1.06
N GLN A 90 14.73 -16.57 0.43
CA GLN A 90 14.72 -16.89 -0.99
C GLN A 90 13.57 -17.87 -1.22
N MET A 91 12.53 -17.42 -1.92
CA MET A 91 11.55 -18.33 -2.46
C MET A 91 12.30 -19.23 -3.42
N THR A 92 12.69 -20.42 -2.95
CA THR A 92 13.07 -21.51 -3.83
C THR A 92 11.87 -21.69 -4.75
N HIS A 93 12.03 -21.36 -6.03
CA HIS A 93 11.09 -21.76 -7.06
C HIS A 93 11.12 -23.29 -7.10
N LYS A 94 10.40 -23.95 -6.18
CA LYS A 94 9.97 -25.32 -6.39
C LYS A 94 9.13 -25.25 -7.64
N SER A 95 9.66 -25.83 -8.72
CA SER A 95 8.95 -26.11 -9.95
C SER A 95 7.52 -26.50 -9.61
N LYS A 96 6.55 -25.75 -10.12
CA LYS A 96 5.14 -26.15 -10.09
C LYS A 96 5.02 -27.47 -10.86
N GLU A 97 5.12 -28.59 -10.18
CA GLU A 97 4.50 -29.80 -10.69
C GLU A 97 2.99 -29.59 -10.64
N ASN A 98 2.36 -29.75 -11.81
CA ASN A 98 0.92 -29.66 -11.99
C ASN A 98 0.24 -30.82 -11.26
N LEU A 99 -0.01 -30.68 -9.95
CA LEU A 99 -0.88 -31.59 -9.22
C LEU A 99 -2.34 -31.24 -9.53
N SER A 100 -2.80 -31.74 -10.67
CA SER A 100 -4.20 -31.73 -11.09
C SER A 100 -5.05 -32.46 -10.05
N LEU A 101 -6.01 -31.75 -9.44
CA LEU A 101 -7.03 -32.30 -8.53
C LEU A 101 -8.03 -33.16 -9.32
N ARG A 102 -7.63 -34.37 -9.72
CA ARG A 102 -8.48 -35.32 -10.44
C ARG A 102 -8.79 -36.62 -9.71
N GLN A 103 -8.61 -36.70 -8.39
CA GLN A 103 -8.86 -37.96 -7.65
C GLN A 103 -9.86 -37.92 -6.49
N PHE A 104 -10.62 -36.83 -6.29
CA PHE A 104 -11.73 -36.86 -5.33
C PHE A 104 -13.07 -37.30 -5.95
N ALA A 105 -13.03 -38.32 -6.81
CA ALA A 105 -14.23 -39.02 -7.24
C ALA A 105 -13.98 -40.53 -7.17
N LYS A 106 -14.32 -41.12 -6.02
CA LYS A 106 -14.70 -42.52 -5.89
C LYS A 106 -15.69 -42.66 -4.76
#